data_AF-A0A1H5G2X5-F1
#
_entry.id   AF-A0A1H5G2X5-F1
#
_cell.length_a   1.000
_cell.length_b   1.000
_cell.length_c   1.000
_cell.angle_alpha   90.00
_cell.angle_beta   90.00
_cell.angle_gamma   90.00
#
_symmetry.space_group_name_H-M   'P 1'
#
loop_
_entity.id
_entity.type
_entity.pdbx_description
1 polymer ?
#
loop_
_entity_poly.entity_id
_entity_poly.type
_entity_poly.pdbx_seq_one_letter_code
_entity_poly.pdbx_strand_id
1 'polypeptide(L)'
;MDTTMVRIGGALGVLSALVMIPAYVVGTPDRPIDTTEAERYYSSYSGFVTANGVVPILHVLFFLFFLGALAGLLRRADGDRTGLASTALAGGIVFVALTAAGFTAEVAYPATLVRFDELPFDDQIAPLLLTIASWFYHYCQVGTAVMIFATSLVVWRTGVLPRWTLVGAILGVVALLHTWFPLTAALSGLVWIGVIGLVLAIQGAPTDG
;
A
#
# COMPACT_ATOMS: atom_id res chain seq x y z
N MET A 1 -2.41 23.51 6.30
CA MET A 1 -1.28 22.76 6.86
C MET A 1 -1.21 22.90 8.35
N ASP A 2 -2.29 22.66 9.11
CA ASP A 2 -2.18 22.69 10.58
C ASP A 2 -1.29 21.52 11.02
N THR A 3 -0.37 21.76 11.96
CA THR A 3 0.48 20.76 12.59
C THR A 3 -0.32 19.57 13.11
N THR A 4 -1.52 19.82 13.66
CA THR A 4 -2.42 18.77 14.14
C THR A 4 -2.85 17.82 13.01
N MET A 5 -3.20 18.36 11.84
CA MET A 5 -3.58 17.56 10.67
C MET A 5 -2.42 16.73 10.13
N VAL A 6 -1.19 17.27 10.11
CA VAL A 6 0.00 16.50 9.72
C VAL A 6 0.20 15.31 10.65
N ARG A 7 0.06 15.51 11.97
CA ARG A 7 0.24 14.45 12.96
C ARG A 7 -0.81 13.35 12.84
N ILE A 8 -2.08 13.74 12.66
CA ILE A 8 -3.18 12.79 12.43
C ILE A 8 -2.92 11.99 11.15
N GLY A 9 -2.56 12.66 10.04
CA GLY A 9 -2.21 11.99 8.79
C GLY A 9 -1.04 11.01 8.96
N GLY A 10 -0.02 11.40 9.73
CA GLY A 10 1.10 10.52 10.08
C GLY A 10 0.67 9.27 10.85
N ALA A 11 -0.13 9.45 11.90
CA ALA A 11 -0.67 8.33 12.69
C ALA A 11 -1.52 7.37 11.83
N LEU A 12 -2.30 7.91 10.90
CA LEU A 12 -3.06 7.12 9.94
C LEU A 12 -2.15 6.36 8.97
N GLY A 13 -1.00 6.90 8.60
CA GLY A 13 0.03 6.17 7.84
C GLY A 13 0.55 4.95 8.59
N VAL A 14 0.85 5.10 9.89
CA VAL A 14 1.26 3.97 10.74
C VAL A 14 0.15 2.93 10.84
N LEU A 15 -1.08 3.36 11.12
CA LEU A 15 -2.23 2.45 11.22
C LEU A 15 -2.47 1.71 9.90
N SER A 16 -2.37 2.41 8.76
CA SER A 16 -2.47 1.83 7.41
C SER A 16 -1.45 0.70 7.20
N ALA A 17 -0.21 0.87 7.64
CA ALA A 17 0.81 -0.18 7.55
C ALA A 17 0.52 -1.36 8.49
N LEU A 18 0.07 -1.09 9.72
CA LEU A 18 -0.18 -2.14 10.72
C LEU A 18 -1.38 -3.02 10.38
N VAL A 19 -2.47 -2.44 9.87
CA VAL A 19 -3.66 -3.23 9.50
C VAL A 19 -3.39 -4.21 8.36
N MET A 20 -2.29 -4.05 7.62
CA MET A 20 -1.92 -4.98 6.56
C MET A 20 -1.26 -6.27 7.06
N ILE A 21 -0.79 -6.31 8.32
CA ILE A 21 -0.08 -7.47 8.88
C ILE A 21 -0.88 -8.78 8.72
N PRO A 22 -2.20 -8.84 9.06
CA PRO A 22 -2.97 -10.07 8.92
C PRO A 22 -2.98 -10.64 7.49
N ALA A 23 -3.10 -9.78 6.46
CA ALA A 23 -3.14 -10.24 5.08
C ALA A 23 -1.83 -10.94 4.66
N TYR A 24 -0.67 -10.40 5.05
CA TYR A 24 0.62 -11.04 4.77
C TYR A 24 0.91 -12.28 5.62
N VAL A 25 0.25 -12.43 6.78
CA VAL A 25 0.30 -13.67 7.57
C VAL A 25 -0.47 -14.79 6.87
N VAL A 26 -1.57 -14.47 6.19
CA VAL A 26 -2.34 -15.43 5.36
C VAL A 26 -1.51 -15.87 4.16
N GLY A 27 -0.89 -14.93 3.45
CA GLY A 27 0.01 -15.21 2.34
C GLY A 27 -0.07 -14.18 1.23
N THR A 28 0.41 -14.56 0.05
CA THR A 28 0.35 -13.73 -1.17
C THR A 28 -0.21 -14.55 -2.33
N PRO A 29 -0.95 -13.93 -3.26
CA PRO A 29 -1.54 -14.65 -4.39
C PRO A 29 -0.50 -15.20 -5.38
N ASP A 30 0.75 -14.74 -5.32
CA ASP A 30 1.89 -15.28 -6.08
C ASP A 30 2.41 -16.64 -5.57
N ARG A 31 1.95 -17.08 -4.39
CA ARG A 31 2.45 -18.30 -3.76
C ARG A 31 1.95 -19.59 -4.44
N PRO A 32 0.65 -19.75 -4.74
CA PRO A 32 0.15 -20.99 -5.33
C PRO A 32 0.66 -21.18 -6.77
N ILE A 33 1.25 -22.35 -7.05
CA ILE A 33 1.73 -22.71 -8.40
C ILE A 33 0.84 -23.71 -9.13
N ASP A 34 -0.14 -24.29 -8.43
CA ASP A 34 -1.14 -25.20 -8.98
C ASP A 34 -2.51 -25.02 -8.32
N THR A 35 -3.53 -25.72 -8.84
CA THR A 35 -4.92 -25.61 -8.39
C THR A 35 -5.13 -26.14 -6.97
N THR A 36 -4.36 -27.15 -6.56
CA THR A 36 -4.44 -27.71 -5.20
C THR A 36 -3.89 -26.73 -4.18
N GLU A 37 -2.80 -26.04 -4.51
CA GLU A 37 -2.27 -24.97 -3.67
C GLU A 37 -3.20 -23.74 -3.65
N ALA A 38 -3.86 -23.43 -4.76
CA ALA A 38 -4.84 -22.33 -4.82
C ALA A 38 -6.05 -22.59 -3.92
N GLU A 39 -6.52 -23.84 -3.85
CA GLU A 39 -7.57 -24.23 -2.90
C GLU A 39 -7.09 -24.09 -1.45
N ARG A 40 -5.88 -24.58 -1.13
CA ARG A 40 -5.30 -24.47 0.22
C ARG A 40 -5.02 -23.03 0.64
N TYR A 41 -4.71 -22.14 -0.30
CA TYR A 41 -4.49 -20.73 -0.04
C TYR A 41 -5.69 -20.10 0.68
N TYR A 42 -6.90 -20.53 0.31
CA TYR A 42 -8.14 -20.05 0.89
C TYR A 42 -8.56 -20.77 2.20
N SER A 43 -7.66 -21.58 2.79
CA SER A 43 -7.79 -22.37 4.04
C SER A 43 -9.13 -22.32 4.80
N SER A 44 -9.53 -21.13 5.28
CA SER A 44 -10.90 -20.81 5.74
C SER A 44 -11.46 -19.63 4.93
N TYR A 45 -12.52 -19.84 4.15
CA TYR A 45 -13.11 -18.79 3.30
C TYR A 45 -13.54 -17.56 4.11
N SER A 46 -14.21 -17.73 5.25
CA SER A 46 -14.68 -16.61 6.08
C SER A 46 -13.54 -15.86 6.78
N GLY A 47 -12.55 -16.60 7.28
CA GLY A 47 -11.33 -16.00 7.85
C GLY A 47 -10.54 -15.21 6.80
N PHE A 48 -10.43 -15.78 5.60
CA PHE A 48 -9.76 -15.15 4.47
C PHE A 48 -10.44 -13.86 4.02
N VAL A 49 -11.78 -13.89 3.84
CA VAL A 49 -12.56 -12.69 3.47
C VAL A 49 -12.40 -11.58 4.53
N THR A 50 -12.30 -11.95 5.81
CA THR A 50 -12.06 -10.98 6.88
C THR A 50 -10.65 -10.39 6.78
N ALA A 51 -9.62 -11.23 6.72
CA ALA A 51 -8.22 -10.83 6.75
C ALA A 51 -7.75 -10.09 5.49
N ASN A 52 -8.22 -10.52 4.31
CA ASN A 52 -7.77 -10.02 3.00
C ASN A 52 -8.82 -9.14 2.31
N GLY A 53 -10.07 -9.12 2.80
CA GLY A 53 -11.15 -8.28 2.26
C GLY A 53 -11.54 -7.14 3.19
N VAL A 54 -12.03 -7.45 4.39
CA VAL A 54 -12.57 -6.44 5.31
C VAL A 54 -11.47 -5.57 5.92
N VAL A 55 -10.39 -6.18 6.43
CA VAL A 55 -9.31 -5.44 7.07
C VAL A 55 -8.58 -4.50 6.10
N PRO A 56 -8.28 -4.89 4.85
CA PRO A 56 -7.63 -3.98 3.89
C PRO A 56 -8.47 -2.77 3.45
N ILE A 57 -9.79 -2.77 3.67
CA ILE A 57 -10.59 -1.53 3.49
C ILE A 57 -10.08 -0.43 4.44
N LEU A 58 -9.69 -0.79 5.66
CA LEU A 58 -9.09 0.15 6.61
C LEU A 58 -7.72 0.64 6.13
N HIS A 59 -6.92 -0.24 5.50
CA HIS A 59 -5.65 0.16 4.88
C HIS A 59 -5.88 1.27 3.85
N VAL A 60 -6.82 1.07 2.93
CA VAL A 60 -7.17 2.04 1.87
C VAL A 60 -7.63 3.36 2.49
N LEU A 61 -8.54 3.31 3.47
CA LEU A 61 -9.06 4.51 4.13
C LEU A 61 -7.94 5.31 4.81
N PHE A 62 -7.17 4.66 5.68
CA PHE A 62 -6.11 5.31 6.44
C PHE A 62 -4.98 5.81 5.54
N PHE A 63 -4.65 5.06 4.50
CA PHE A 63 -3.64 5.46 3.50
C PHE A 63 -4.05 6.74 2.77
N LEU A 64 -5.31 6.89 2.36
CA LEU A 64 -5.77 8.09 1.66
C LEU A 64 -5.63 9.36 2.51
N PHE A 65 -5.94 9.29 3.81
CA PHE A 65 -5.72 10.41 4.72
C PHE A 65 -4.23 10.71 4.94
N PHE A 66 -3.40 9.67 5.09
CA PHE A 66 -1.94 9.80 5.13
C PHE A 66 -1.41 10.48 3.87
N LEU A 67 -1.84 10.01 2.69
CA LEU A 67 -1.41 10.53 1.40
C LEU A 67 -1.82 12.00 1.22
N GLY A 68 -3.04 12.35 1.62
CA GLY A 68 -3.50 13.74 1.61
C GLY A 68 -2.64 14.64 2.49
N ALA A 69 -2.30 14.18 3.69
CA ALA A 69 -1.44 14.93 4.60
C ALA A 69 -0.01 15.08 4.05
N LEU A 70 0.57 13.98 3.53
CA LEU A 70 1.89 13.98 2.90
C LEU A 70 1.92 14.93 1.70
N ALA A 71 0.97 14.81 0.77
CA ALA A 71 0.90 15.67 -0.42
C ALA A 71 0.73 17.15 -0.04
N GLY A 72 -0.06 17.45 0.99
CA GLY A 72 -0.23 18.81 1.51
C GLY A 72 1.07 19.38 2.09
N LEU A 73 1.84 18.57 2.83
CA LEU A 73 3.15 18.95 3.35
C LEU A 73 4.16 19.20 2.22
N LEU A 74 4.29 18.26 1.27
CA LEU A 74 5.24 18.38 0.17
C LEU A 74 4.95 19.61 -0.70
N ARG A 75 3.67 19.88 -0.99
CA ARG A 75 3.26 21.05 -1.78
C ARG A 75 3.57 22.37 -1.08
N ARG A 76 3.41 22.43 0.25
CA ARG A 76 3.77 23.62 1.02
C ARG A 76 5.26 23.91 1.00
N ALA A 77 6.09 22.88 1.03
CA ALA A 77 7.54 23.04 1.07
C ALA A 77 8.17 23.35 -0.30
N ASP A 78 7.72 22.67 -1.36
CA ASP A 78 8.32 22.81 -2.70
C ASP A 78 7.60 23.87 -3.57
N GLY A 79 6.37 24.24 -3.19
CA GLY A 79 5.47 25.07 -3.99
C GLY A 79 5.01 24.37 -5.27
N ASP A 80 4.49 25.13 -6.24
CA ASP A 80 3.99 24.61 -7.52
C ASP A 80 5.07 24.55 -8.63
N ARG A 81 6.36 24.75 -8.31
CA ARG A 81 7.42 24.95 -9.32
C ARG A 81 7.88 23.68 -10.04
N THR A 82 7.80 22.51 -9.39
CA THR A 82 8.42 21.27 -9.90
C THR A 82 7.40 20.20 -10.27
N GLY A 83 6.18 20.29 -9.76
CA GLY A 83 5.17 19.24 -9.87
C GLY A 83 5.42 17.99 -9.01
N LEU A 84 6.52 17.91 -8.26
CA LEU A 84 6.90 16.69 -7.52
C LEU A 84 5.87 16.28 -6.45
N ALA A 85 5.25 17.25 -5.77
CA ALA A 85 4.17 16.96 -4.82
C ALA A 85 2.95 16.32 -5.50
N SER A 86 2.62 16.77 -6.72
CA SER A 86 1.55 16.18 -7.55
C SER A 86 1.94 14.81 -8.07
N THR A 87 3.21 14.61 -8.46
CA THR A 87 3.74 13.30 -8.85
C THR A 87 3.67 12.30 -7.69
N ALA A 88 4.04 12.72 -6.47
CA ALA A 88 3.93 11.88 -5.28
C ALA A 88 2.47 11.48 -4.99
N LEU A 89 1.56 12.45 -5.08
CA LEU A 89 0.12 12.21 -4.93
C LEU A 89 -0.41 11.23 -5.99
N ALA A 90 -0.06 11.44 -7.26
CA ALA A 90 -0.46 10.55 -8.35
C ALA A 90 0.06 9.12 -8.16
N GLY A 91 1.33 8.97 -7.75
CA GLY A 91 1.92 7.67 -7.41
C GLY A 91 1.15 6.97 -6.28
N GLY A 92 0.83 7.70 -5.20
CA GLY A 92 0.02 7.16 -4.11
C GLY A 92 -1.39 6.76 -4.51
N ILE A 93 -2.05 7.53 -5.39
CA ILE A 93 -3.38 7.19 -5.93
C ILE A 93 -3.31 5.91 -6.76
N VAL A 94 -2.32 5.78 -7.66
CA VAL A 94 -2.10 4.57 -8.45
C VAL A 94 -1.86 3.36 -7.55
N PHE A 95 -1.00 3.52 -6.52
CA PHE A 95 -0.73 2.48 -5.55
C PHE A 95 -2.00 1.98 -4.87
N VAL A 96 -2.79 2.88 -4.26
CA VAL A 96 -3.95 2.46 -3.47
C VAL A 96 -5.08 1.93 -4.34
N ALA A 97 -5.29 2.49 -5.53
CA ALA A 97 -6.33 2.03 -6.45
C ALA A 97 -6.04 0.62 -6.95
N LEU A 98 -4.81 0.35 -7.41
CA LEU A 98 -4.44 -0.98 -7.89
C LEU A 98 -4.34 -1.99 -6.74
N THR A 99 -3.90 -1.56 -5.56
CA THR A 99 -3.92 -2.41 -4.36
C THR A 99 -5.35 -2.82 -3.99
N ALA A 100 -6.30 -1.89 -4.01
CA ALA A 100 -7.72 -2.19 -3.77
C ALA A 100 -8.32 -3.12 -4.84
N ALA A 101 -7.94 -2.93 -6.11
CA ALA A 101 -8.33 -3.83 -7.20
C ALA A 101 -7.76 -5.25 -7.00
N GLY A 102 -6.50 -5.35 -6.55
CA GLY A 102 -5.86 -6.62 -6.18
C GLY A 102 -6.64 -7.34 -5.09
N PHE A 103 -6.95 -6.66 -3.97
CA PHE A 103 -7.72 -7.26 -2.88
C PHE A 103 -9.10 -7.72 -3.33
N THR A 104 -9.75 -6.92 -4.19
CA THR A 104 -11.05 -7.27 -4.73
C THR A 104 -10.98 -8.56 -5.56
N ALA A 105 -9.99 -8.68 -6.45
CA ALA A 105 -9.79 -9.89 -7.25
C ALA A 105 -9.47 -11.11 -6.36
N GLU A 106 -8.58 -10.94 -5.39
CA GLU A 106 -8.12 -12.01 -4.50
C GLU A 106 -9.26 -12.59 -3.64
N VAL A 107 -10.14 -11.71 -3.16
CA VAL A 107 -11.24 -12.06 -2.24
C VAL A 107 -12.53 -12.44 -2.97
N ALA A 108 -12.68 -12.08 -4.24
CA ALA A 108 -13.91 -12.34 -5.00
C ALA A 108 -14.33 -13.82 -4.98
N TYR A 109 -13.37 -14.74 -5.09
CA TYR A 109 -13.64 -16.17 -5.06
C TYR A 109 -14.14 -16.67 -3.68
N PRO A 110 -13.38 -16.54 -2.58
CA PRO A 110 -13.85 -17.00 -1.27
C PRO A 110 -15.08 -16.21 -0.79
N ALA A 111 -15.25 -14.94 -1.18
CA ALA A 111 -16.47 -14.19 -0.87
C ALA A 111 -17.70 -14.75 -1.58
N THR A 112 -17.55 -15.22 -2.83
CA THR A 112 -18.61 -15.93 -3.55
C THR A 112 -19.02 -17.20 -2.80
N LEU A 113 -18.05 -18.01 -2.36
CA LEU A 113 -18.33 -19.25 -1.61
C LEU A 113 -18.96 -19.00 -0.22
N VAL A 114 -18.62 -17.89 0.44
CA VAL A 114 -19.28 -17.49 1.70
C VAL A 114 -20.69 -16.95 1.44
N ARG A 115 -20.93 -16.35 0.29
CA ARG A 115 -22.21 -15.71 -0.06
C ARG A 115 -23.25 -16.70 -0.58
N PHE A 116 -22.80 -17.71 -1.32
CA PHE A 116 -23.65 -18.69 -1.97
C PHE A 116 -23.27 -20.09 -1.45
N ASP A 117 -24.22 -20.75 -0.78
CA ASP A 117 -24.02 -22.08 -0.24
C ASP A 117 -23.76 -23.12 -1.35
N GLU A 118 -23.00 -24.18 -1.02
CA GLU A 118 -22.85 -25.43 -1.80
C GLU A 118 -22.19 -25.31 -3.19
N LEU A 119 -21.38 -24.28 -3.46
CA LEU A 119 -20.58 -24.23 -4.69
C LEU A 119 -19.31 -25.11 -4.57
N PRO A 120 -19.05 -26.02 -5.52
CA PRO A 120 -17.79 -26.76 -5.56
C PRO A 120 -16.61 -25.83 -5.88
N PHE A 121 -15.39 -26.26 -5.54
CA PHE A 121 -14.20 -25.53 -5.94
C PHE A 121 -14.09 -25.47 -7.48
N ASP A 122 -13.76 -24.30 -8.03
CA ASP A 122 -13.63 -24.07 -9.47
C ASP A 122 -12.14 -23.89 -9.79
N ASP A 123 -11.59 -24.91 -10.44
CA ASP A 123 -10.17 -25.03 -10.76
C ASP A 123 -9.71 -24.11 -11.91
N GLN A 124 -10.63 -23.36 -12.52
CA GLN A 124 -10.33 -22.37 -13.55
C GLN A 124 -10.47 -20.94 -13.01
N ILE A 125 -11.55 -20.66 -12.30
CA ILE A 125 -11.88 -19.30 -11.84
C ILE A 125 -10.98 -18.87 -10.67
N ALA A 126 -10.70 -19.75 -9.71
CA ALA A 126 -9.87 -19.39 -8.55
C ALA A 126 -8.43 -19.01 -8.97
N PRO A 127 -7.69 -19.82 -9.78
CA PRO A 127 -6.36 -19.43 -10.25
C PRO A 127 -6.36 -18.19 -11.14
N LEU A 128 -7.39 -18.00 -11.97
CA LEU A 128 -7.53 -16.80 -12.80
C LEU A 128 -7.62 -15.54 -11.94
N LEU A 129 -8.45 -15.55 -10.89
CA LEU A 129 -8.60 -14.41 -9.99
C LEU A 129 -7.33 -14.13 -9.18
N LEU A 130 -6.63 -15.16 -8.72
CA LEU A 130 -5.31 -15.02 -8.08
C LEU A 130 -4.27 -14.43 -9.04
N THR A 131 -4.30 -14.84 -10.31
CA THR A 131 -3.41 -14.28 -11.34
C THR A 131 -3.70 -12.80 -11.55
N ILE A 132 -4.98 -12.42 -11.67
CA ILE A 132 -5.39 -11.01 -11.81
C ILE A 132 -4.96 -10.20 -10.58
N ALA A 133 -5.20 -10.71 -9.37
CA ALA A 133 -4.79 -10.07 -8.12
C ALA A 133 -3.28 -9.82 -8.09
N SER A 134 -2.49 -10.85 -8.41
CA SER A 134 -1.03 -10.77 -8.49
C SER A 134 -0.60 -9.66 -9.43
N TRP A 135 -1.12 -9.59 -10.65
CA TRP A 135 -0.76 -8.52 -11.60
C TRP A 135 -1.15 -7.13 -11.12
N PHE A 136 -2.28 -6.96 -10.43
CA PHE A 136 -2.60 -5.68 -9.80
C PHE A 136 -1.57 -5.27 -8.75
N TYR A 137 -1.10 -6.22 -7.92
CA TYR A 137 -0.05 -5.94 -6.93
C TYR A 137 1.29 -5.61 -7.58
N HIS A 138 1.64 -6.23 -8.72
CA HIS A 138 2.83 -5.84 -9.47
C HIS A 138 2.75 -4.39 -9.97
N TYR A 139 1.65 -4.02 -10.61
CA TYR A 139 1.49 -2.67 -11.15
C TYR A 139 1.35 -1.60 -10.06
N CYS A 140 0.79 -1.94 -8.89
CA CYS A 140 0.68 -0.98 -7.79
C CYS A 140 2.06 -0.50 -7.30
N GLN A 141 3.09 -1.34 -7.41
CA GLN A 141 4.45 -0.97 -7.00
C GLN A 141 5.09 0.12 -7.85
N VAL A 142 4.63 0.32 -9.09
CA VAL A 142 5.02 1.49 -9.90
C VAL A 142 4.54 2.77 -9.19
N GLY A 143 3.30 2.76 -8.69
CA GLY A 143 2.75 3.85 -7.88
C GLY A 143 3.55 4.07 -6.59
N THR A 144 3.87 2.99 -5.87
CA THR A 144 4.71 3.02 -4.66
C THR A 144 6.06 3.69 -4.95
N ALA A 145 6.77 3.23 -5.99
CA ALA A 145 8.09 3.74 -6.34
C ALA A 145 8.02 5.23 -6.72
N VAL A 146 7.06 5.64 -7.54
CA VAL A 146 6.85 7.04 -7.93
C VAL A 146 6.59 7.92 -6.70
N MET A 147 5.73 7.47 -5.78
CA MET A 147 5.46 8.17 -4.53
C MET A 147 6.72 8.34 -3.69
N ILE A 148 7.50 7.28 -3.50
CA ILE A 148 8.73 7.27 -2.70
C ILE A 148 9.79 8.19 -3.32
N PHE A 149 10.04 8.08 -4.63
CA PHE A 149 11.07 8.88 -5.29
C PHE A 149 10.70 10.36 -5.34
N ALA A 150 9.46 10.70 -5.69
CA ALA A 150 9.01 12.09 -5.72
C ALA A 150 9.09 12.73 -4.33
N THR A 151 8.66 12.01 -3.28
CA THR A 151 8.81 12.46 -1.90
C THR A 151 10.28 12.67 -1.54
N SER A 152 11.14 11.71 -1.87
CA SER A 152 12.58 11.79 -1.57
C SER A 152 13.25 12.99 -2.27
N LEU A 153 12.88 13.28 -3.51
CA LEU A 153 13.39 14.44 -4.26
C LEU A 153 12.95 15.76 -3.61
N VAL A 154 11.69 15.88 -3.16
CA VAL A 154 11.24 17.06 -2.42
C VAL A 154 12.03 17.22 -1.13
N VAL A 155 12.22 16.15 -0.36
CA VAL A 155 13.01 16.18 0.88
C VAL A 155 14.45 16.59 0.62
N TRP A 156 15.07 16.09 -0.45
CA TRP A 156 16.44 16.44 -0.81
C TRP A 156 16.60 17.93 -1.13
N ARG A 157 15.60 18.51 -1.81
CA ARG A 157 15.60 19.93 -2.23
C ARG A 157 15.24 20.90 -1.12
N THR A 158 14.25 20.55 -0.30
CA THR A 158 13.61 21.47 0.65
C THR A 158 14.00 21.23 2.09
N GLY A 159 14.45 20.02 2.44
CA GLY A 159 14.70 19.63 3.82
C GLY A 159 13.43 19.55 4.69
N VAL A 160 12.23 19.45 4.08
CA VAL A 160 10.94 19.41 4.79
C VAL A 160 10.81 18.23 5.77
N LEU A 161 11.54 17.15 5.52
CA LEU A 161 11.67 16.00 6.43
C LEU A 161 13.16 15.78 6.77
N PRO A 162 13.48 15.03 7.85
CA PRO A 162 14.85 14.73 8.19
C PRO A 162 15.60 14.07 7.04
N ARG A 163 16.83 14.53 6.78
CA ARG A 163 17.62 14.07 5.61
C ARG A 163 17.89 12.57 5.60
N TRP A 164 17.87 11.90 6.76
CA TRP A 164 18.02 10.44 6.82
C TRP A 164 16.87 9.69 6.13
N THR A 165 15.69 10.31 6.00
CA THR A 165 14.54 9.71 5.28
C THR A 165 14.81 9.50 3.80
N LEU A 166 15.83 10.17 3.23
CA LEU A 166 16.30 9.95 1.86
C LEU A 166 16.80 8.52 1.62
N VAL A 167 17.30 7.84 2.65
CA VAL A 167 17.68 6.42 2.56
C VAL A 167 16.46 5.56 2.19
N GLY A 168 15.25 6.01 2.54
CA GLY A 168 14.00 5.39 2.14
C GLY A 168 13.79 5.30 0.62
N ALA A 169 14.51 6.07 -0.20
CA ALA A 169 14.48 5.93 -1.66
C ALA A 169 14.89 4.53 -2.14
N ILE A 170 15.74 3.82 -1.37
CA ILE A 170 16.10 2.42 -1.64
C ILE A 170 14.85 1.53 -1.65
N LEU A 171 13.88 1.80 -0.77
CA LEU A 171 12.63 1.03 -0.72
C LEU A 171 11.77 1.21 -1.97
N GLY A 172 11.93 2.32 -2.70
CA GLY A 172 11.32 2.54 -4.01
C GLY A 172 11.93 1.65 -5.09
N VAL A 173 13.25 1.41 -5.05
CA VAL A 173 13.91 0.43 -5.94
C VAL A 173 13.43 -0.98 -5.61
N VAL A 174 13.38 -1.33 -4.31
CA VAL A 174 12.92 -2.64 -3.86
C VAL A 174 11.47 -2.90 -4.27
N ALA A 175 10.60 -1.89 -4.24
CA ALA A 175 9.22 -2.00 -4.71
C ALA A 175 9.14 -2.45 -6.18
N LEU A 176 10.02 -1.93 -7.05
CA LEU A 176 10.06 -2.31 -8.47
C LEU A 176 10.53 -3.75 -8.71
N LEU A 177 11.08 -4.43 -7.69
CA LEU A 177 11.52 -5.82 -7.78
C LEU A 177 10.42 -6.83 -7.43
N HIS A 178 9.16 -6.40 -7.31
CA HIS A 178 8.03 -7.25 -6.91
C HIS A 178 7.86 -8.50 -7.76
N THR A 179 8.14 -8.43 -9.07
CA THR A 179 8.04 -9.60 -9.96
C THR A 179 8.94 -10.77 -9.54
N TRP A 180 10.07 -10.49 -8.90
CA TRP A 180 11.01 -11.51 -8.45
C TRP A 180 10.92 -11.78 -6.95
N PHE A 181 10.55 -10.75 -6.17
CA PHE A 181 10.47 -10.83 -4.72
C PHE A 181 9.17 -10.17 -4.19
N PRO A 182 7.98 -10.77 -4.44
CA PRO A 182 6.69 -10.14 -4.17
C PRO A 182 6.54 -9.66 -2.72
N LEU A 183 6.78 -10.56 -1.76
CA LEU A 183 6.65 -10.25 -0.34
C LEU A 183 7.61 -9.15 0.10
N THR A 184 8.89 -9.24 -0.28
CA THR A 184 9.90 -8.26 0.13
C THR A 184 9.61 -6.87 -0.46
N ALA A 185 9.18 -6.81 -1.73
CA ALA A 185 8.80 -5.57 -2.39
C ALA A 185 7.52 -4.96 -1.79
N ALA A 186 6.53 -5.77 -1.46
CA ALA A 186 5.32 -5.28 -0.82
C ALA A 186 5.59 -4.73 0.60
N LEU A 187 6.43 -5.43 1.37
CA LEU A 187 6.86 -4.97 2.70
C LEU A 187 7.68 -3.69 2.64
N SER A 188 8.49 -3.46 1.60
CA SER A 188 9.27 -2.22 1.49
C SER A 188 8.38 -0.98 1.39
N GLY A 189 7.29 -1.06 0.64
CA GLY A 189 6.27 0.00 0.57
C GLY A 189 5.62 0.27 1.93
N LEU A 190 5.22 -0.79 2.65
CA LEU A 190 4.60 -0.65 3.97
C LEU A 190 5.55 -0.12 5.03
N VAL A 191 6.81 -0.57 5.03
CA VAL A 191 7.85 -0.04 5.92
C VAL A 191 8.03 1.44 5.64
N TRP A 192 8.09 1.85 4.37
CA TRP A 192 8.20 3.26 4.02
C TRP A 192 7.01 4.08 4.53
N ILE A 193 5.78 3.60 4.30
CA ILE A 193 4.54 4.26 4.77
C ILE A 193 4.54 4.39 6.29
N GLY A 194 4.89 3.31 7.01
CA GLY A 194 4.96 3.31 8.47
C GLY A 194 6.03 4.26 9.01
N VAL A 195 7.23 4.27 8.41
CA VAL A 195 8.34 5.15 8.82
C VAL A 195 8.00 6.62 8.56
N ILE A 196 7.54 6.98 7.37
CA ILE A 196 7.16 8.36 7.06
C ILE A 196 5.95 8.77 7.89
N GLY A 197 4.95 7.90 8.05
CA GLY A 197 3.82 8.13 8.94
C GLY A 197 4.27 8.45 10.36
N LEU A 198 5.20 7.67 10.92
CA LEU A 198 5.76 7.89 12.25
C LEU A 198 6.50 9.23 12.35
N VAL A 199 7.31 9.58 11.34
CA VAL A 199 8.01 10.87 11.29
C VAL A 199 7.00 12.03 11.31
N LEU A 200 5.96 11.97 10.49
CA LEU A 200 4.90 12.99 10.45
C LEU A 200 4.13 13.08 11.78
N ALA A 201 3.84 11.94 12.40
CA ALA A 201 3.13 11.86 13.68
C ALA A 201 3.92 12.51 14.82
N ILE A 202 5.25 12.37 14.83
CA ILE A 202 6.12 12.93 15.86
C ILE A 202 6.37 14.43 15.59
N GLN A 203 6.76 14.79 14.36
CA GLN A 203 7.25 16.14 14.06
C GLN A 203 6.12 17.15 13.86
N GLY A 204 5.02 16.76 13.20
CA GLY A 204 4.01 17.71 12.73
C GLY A 204 4.51 18.60 11.58
N ALA A 205 3.83 19.72 11.31
CA ALA A 205 4.27 20.66 10.27
C ALA A 205 5.52 21.44 10.71
N PRO A 206 6.43 21.81 9.79
CA PRO A 206 7.49 22.78 10.09
C PRO A 206 6.87 24.06 10.65
N THR A 207 7.38 24.54 11.78
CA THR A 207 6.99 25.84 12.31
C THR A 207 7.56 26.92 11.40
N ASP A 208 6.70 27.76 10.81
CA ASP A 208 7.11 28.95 10.07
C ASP A 208 7.94 29.81 11.03
N GLY A 209 9.26 29.84 10.82
CA GLY A 209 10.21 30.71 11.51
C GLY A 209 10.47 31.98 10.72
#